data_AF-A0A1Z5KHB7-F1
#
_entry.id   AF-A0A1Z5KHB7-F1
#
_cell.length_a   1.000
_cell.length_b   1.000
_cell.length_c   1.000
_cell.angle_alpha   90.00
_cell.angle_beta   90.00
_cell.angle_gamma   90.00
#
_symmetry.space_group_name_H-M   'P 1'
#
loop_
_entity.id
_entity.type
_entity.pdbx_description
1 polymer ?
#
loop_
_entity_poly.entity_id
_entity_poly.type
_entity_poly.pdbx_seq_one_letter_code
_entity_poly.pdbx_strand_id
1 'polypeptide(L)'
;MQLYSHCNSSYTTQQSINHRRLQQQQQRTTITPRPTRILYIVTSMNEYDTGKRSTTKGYDRFQNTILPVLQESMTSIWQWLQQQHRLSNNQPSATEQPHLHLYFVAHYNVTRMDLLQQLIQGVKYSNPLPRSESHITFDVWHQATPLGYAYDNNKSPDRISEITRGLARQQRYIVKDLLEDYDMVVAFEDDMLVHGSALEHYWTWTQKLYQGRYGAAKQANYTVQEALTRFHGDMTLIQWQRMIPGFMRVEAPLVDFVPTTNNLYSQIPPNYSWDDTAERHIDPSFCCHTTWDESVTRIPAHPQDLYFWETSIDVLGIRQLPTEEWVLLLAGNNDALYPKAEYIIGDYYPQDYYNNTPRPDRTKSRYMSNQGGWMGTRHQIVEWHTHWCHGGFLPPFLAPYHKYDGLHLQSVEYWSGGGQLVGPHACHLQRIIPLEPTEFSRSLLYHTSNNKQRSPNVRHKFSSRTIDEFWAQLNTIRHRAIRLMEGKEEMKAG
;
A
#
# COMPACT_ATOMS: atom_id res chain seq x y z
N MET A 1 -3.93 7.17 28.09
CA MET A 1 -3.22 5.87 28.09
C MET A 1 -4.01 4.72 28.74
N GLN A 2 -5.17 4.92 29.37
CA GLN A 2 -6.04 3.85 29.90
C GLN A 2 -6.93 3.15 28.84
N LEU A 3 -6.83 3.50 27.56
CA LEU A 3 -7.75 3.00 26.51
C LEU A 3 -7.44 1.58 25.98
N TYR A 4 -6.32 0.97 26.36
CA TYR A 4 -5.95 -0.38 25.90
C TYR A 4 -6.40 -1.53 26.82
N SER A 5 -6.92 -1.25 28.03
CA SER A 5 -7.13 -2.30 29.04
C SER A 5 -8.55 -2.86 29.16
N HIS A 6 -9.55 -2.35 28.43
CA HIS A 6 -10.96 -2.67 28.72
C HIS A 6 -11.76 -3.41 27.62
N CYS A 7 -11.14 -3.84 26.52
CA CYS A 7 -11.86 -4.60 25.46
C CYS A 7 -11.58 -6.11 25.39
N ASN A 8 -10.78 -6.71 26.28
CA ASN A 8 -10.12 -7.99 25.94
C ASN A 8 -10.46 -9.24 26.78
N SER A 9 -11.33 -9.20 27.80
CA SER A 9 -11.50 -10.39 28.67
C SER A 9 -12.63 -11.34 28.27
N SER A 10 -13.71 -10.88 27.60
CA SER A 10 -14.86 -11.72 27.23
C SER A 10 -14.92 -12.13 25.74
N TYR A 11 -14.05 -11.58 24.88
CA TYR A 11 -14.03 -11.85 23.44
C TYR A 11 -13.11 -13.00 23.00
N THR A 12 -12.17 -13.42 23.85
CA THR A 12 -11.07 -14.33 23.46
C THR A 12 -11.51 -15.79 23.27
N THR A 13 -12.54 -16.25 23.99
CA THR A 13 -13.01 -17.65 23.89
C THR A 13 -13.80 -17.91 22.61
N GLN A 14 -14.71 -17.00 22.22
CA GLN A 14 -15.49 -17.10 20.97
C GLN A 14 -14.60 -16.93 19.72
N GLN A 15 -13.57 -16.09 19.78
CA GLN A 15 -12.59 -15.93 18.69
C GLN A 15 -11.83 -17.22 18.38
N SER A 16 -11.46 -18.01 19.40
CA SER A 16 -10.75 -19.28 19.19
C SER A 16 -11.60 -20.33 18.47
N ILE A 17 -12.91 -20.35 18.71
CA ILE A 17 -13.87 -21.30 18.13
C ILE A 17 -14.17 -20.92 16.68
N ASN A 18 -14.34 -19.63 16.39
CA ASN A 18 -14.57 -19.14 15.04
C ASN A 18 -13.32 -19.29 14.16
N HIS A 19 -12.13 -19.08 14.71
CA HIS A 19 -10.89 -19.26 13.95
C HIS A 19 -10.64 -20.74 13.58
N ARG A 20 -10.89 -21.69 14.51
CA ARG A 20 -10.85 -23.12 14.19
C ARG A 20 -11.89 -23.54 13.15
N ARG A 21 -13.11 -22.98 13.18
CA ARG A 21 -14.14 -23.27 12.16
C ARG A 21 -13.76 -22.73 10.78
N LEU A 22 -13.20 -21.52 10.69
CA LEU A 22 -12.70 -20.95 9.43
C LEU A 22 -11.50 -21.75 8.89
N GLN A 23 -10.57 -22.17 9.74
CA GLN A 23 -9.44 -23.01 9.35
C GLN A 23 -9.87 -24.42 8.93
N GLN A 24 -10.83 -25.03 9.64
CA GLN A 24 -11.40 -26.33 9.26
C GLN A 24 -12.25 -26.23 7.99
N GLN A 25 -12.91 -25.09 7.72
CA GLN A 25 -13.56 -24.83 6.44
C GLN A 25 -12.51 -24.71 5.32
N GLN A 26 -11.40 -24.01 5.52
CA GLN A 26 -10.31 -23.95 4.53
C GLN A 26 -9.67 -25.32 4.26
N GLN A 27 -9.66 -26.24 5.23
CA GLN A 27 -9.07 -27.58 5.07
C GLN A 27 -10.06 -28.67 4.59
N ARG A 28 -11.38 -28.47 4.67
CA ARG A 28 -12.38 -29.53 4.40
C ARG A 28 -13.32 -29.29 3.23
N THR A 29 -13.38 -28.09 2.66
CA THR A 29 -14.03 -27.96 1.36
C THR A 29 -12.99 -28.28 0.29
N THR A 30 -13.26 -29.30 -0.52
CA THR A 30 -12.76 -29.35 -1.89
C THR A 30 -13.36 -28.14 -2.60
N ILE A 31 -12.83 -26.95 -2.32
CA ILE A 31 -13.24 -25.71 -2.98
C ILE A 31 -12.79 -25.92 -4.41
N THR A 32 -13.72 -26.25 -5.29
CA THR A 32 -13.53 -26.07 -6.72
C THR A 32 -12.98 -24.66 -6.88
N PRO A 33 -11.75 -24.49 -7.41
CA PRO A 33 -11.11 -23.19 -7.47
C PRO A 33 -12.03 -22.25 -8.25
N ARG A 34 -12.64 -21.31 -7.54
CA ARG A 34 -13.40 -20.24 -8.17
C ARG A 34 -12.41 -19.25 -8.76
N PRO A 35 -12.68 -18.70 -9.94
CA PRO A 35 -11.85 -17.68 -10.53
C PRO A 35 -11.75 -16.46 -9.62
N THR A 36 -10.59 -15.84 -9.64
CA THR A 36 -10.33 -14.63 -8.90
C THR A 36 -11.20 -13.48 -9.44
N ARG A 37 -11.91 -12.82 -8.53
CA ARG A 37 -12.71 -11.62 -8.80
C ARG A 37 -12.08 -10.41 -8.11
N ILE A 38 -11.82 -9.35 -8.88
CA ILE A 38 -11.17 -8.13 -8.39
C ILE A 38 -12.12 -6.93 -8.49
N LEU A 39 -12.24 -6.20 -7.39
CA LEU A 39 -12.83 -4.87 -7.35
C LEU A 39 -11.73 -3.81 -7.38
N TYR A 40 -11.62 -3.09 -8.49
CA TYR A 40 -10.68 -1.99 -8.68
C TYR A 40 -11.40 -0.65 -8.53
N ILE A 41 -11.15 0.07 -7.44
CA ILE A 41 -11.79 1.35 -7.12
C ILE A 41 -10.80 2.49 -7.37
N VAL A 42 -11.22 3.49 -8.14
CA VAL A 42 -10.42 4.69 -8.39
C VAL A 42 -11.22 5.93 -8.01
N THR A 43 -10.58 6.85 -7.29
CA THR A 43 -11.21 8.10 -6.83
C THR A 43 -10.59 9.31 -7.50
N SER A 44 -11.41 10.17 -8.11
CA SER A 44 -10.96 11.41 -8.74
C SER A 44 -11.69 12.65 -8.20
N MET A 45 -10.92 13.66 -7.84
CA MET A 45 -11.44 14.94 -7.34
C MET A 45 -11.75 15.95 -8.46
N ASN A 46 -11.12 15.85 -9.63
CA ASN A 46 -11.29 16.86 -10.69
C ASN A 46 -11.24 16.22 -12.08
N GLU A 47 -12.18 16.60 -12.95
CA GLU A 47 -12.14 16.25 -14.37
C GLU A 47 -11.10 17.09 -15.13
N TYR A 48 -11.01 18.36 -14.73
CA TYR A 48 -10.10 19.34 -15.29
C TYR A 48 -9.19 19.90 -14.22
N ASP A 49 -7.92 20.11 -14.54
CA ASP A 49 -6.98 20.71 -13.60
C ASP A 49 -7.40 22.13 -13.20
N THR A 50 -7.25 22.44 -11.92
CA THR A 50 -7.67 23.74 -11.35
C THR A 50 -6.59 24.82 -11.46
N GLY A 51 -5.38 24.47 -11.93
CA GLY A 51 -4.21 25.35 -11.90
C GLY A 51 -3.42 25.31 -10.58
N LYS A 52 -3.92 24.59 -9.56
CA LYS A 52 -3.20 24.39 -8.30
C LYS A 52 -1.99 23.47 -8.50
N ARG A 53 -0.97 23.60 -7.64
CA ARG A 53 0.27 22.79 -7.70
C ARG A 53 0.99 22.87 -9.05
N SER A 54 0.95 24.04 -9.69
CA SER A 54 1.60 24.28 -11.00
C SER A 54 1.05 23.41 -12.14
N THR A 55 -0.21 22.98 -12.04
CA THR A 55 -0.94 22.38 -13.15
C THR A 55 -1.45 23.45 -14.12
N THR A 56 -1.80 23.06 -15.35
CA THR A 56 -2.40 23.98 -16.32
C THR A 56 -3.91 24.04 -16.09
N LYS A 57 -4.44 25.20 -15.69
CA LYS A 57 -5.89 25.36 -15.48
C LYS A 57 -6.67 25.00 -16.75
N GLY A 58 -7.68 24.14 -16.61
CA GLY A 58 -8.53 23.68 -17.72
C GLY A 58 -7.93 22.53 -18.54
N TYR A 59 -6.74 22.02 -18.18
CA TYR A 59 -6.22 20.79 -18.77
C TYR A 59 -7.17 19.63 -18.48
N ASP A 60 -7.54 18.90 -19.53
CA ASP A 60 -8.42 17.73 -19.45
C ASP A 60 -7.66 16.58 -18.77
N ARG A 61 -7.67 16.58 -17.43
CA ARG A 61 -7.02 15.59 -16.58
C ARG A 61 -7.65 14.23 -16.79
N PHE A 62 -8.98 14.18 -16.99
CA PHE A 62 -9.68 12.93 -17.23
C PHE A 62 -9.15 12.23 -18.48
N GLN A 63 -9.15 12.91 -19.62
CA GLN A 63 -8.70 12.33 -20.87
C GLN A 63 -7.19 12.07 -20.91
N ASN A 64 -6.37 12.99 -20.39
CA ASN A 64 -4.92 12.95 -20.62
C ASN A 64 -4.11 12.37 -19.46
N THR A 65 -4.72 12.11 -18.30
CA THR A 65 -4.05 11.50 -17.15
C THR A 65 -4.80 10.27 -16.66
N ILE A 66 -6.08 10.42 -16.33
CA ILE A 66 -6.84 9.35 -15.66
C ILE A 66 -7.10 8.18 -16.61
N LEU A 67 -7.61 8.43 -17.82
CA LEU A 67 -7.91 7.37 -18.78
C LEU A 67 -6.67 6.56 -19.20
N PRO A 68 -5.52 7.17 -19.54
CA PRO A 68 -4.29 6.42 -19.78
C PRO A 68 -3.94 5.51 -18.60
N VAL A 69 -3.86 6.06 -17.38
CA VAL A 69 -3.52 5.31 -16.15
C VAL A 69 -4.47 4.14 -15.93
N LEU A 70 -5.77 4.36 -16.09
CA LEU A 70 -6.79 3.32 -15.99
C LEU A 70 -6.59 2.24 -17.07
N GLN A 71 -6.35 2.63 -18.31
CA GLN A 71 -6.20 1.70 -19.42
C GLN A 71 -5.01 0.77 -19.21
N GLU A 72 -3.84 1.30 -18.83
CA GLU A 72 -2.64 0.50 -18.56
C GLU A 72 -2.84 -0.40 -17.33
N SER A 73 -3.34 0.16 -16.22
CA SER A 73 -3.59 -0.60 -15.00
C SER A 73 -4.55 -1.76 -15.25
N MET A 74 -5.69 -1.49 -15.90
CA MET A 74 -6.69 -2.51 -16.20
C MET A 74 -6.18 -3.56 -17.18
N THR A 75 -5.44 -3.16 -18.22
CA THR A 75 -4.86 -4.10 -19.18
C THR A 75 -3.89 -5.05 -18.47
N SER A 76 -2.98 -4.51 -17.65
CA SER A 76 -1.99 -5.30 -16.94
C SER A 76 -2.63 -6.22 -15.87
N ILE A 77 -3.60 -5.72 -15.09
CA ILE A 77 -4.36 -6.53 -14.12
C ILE A 77 -5.13 -7.64 -14.82
N TRP A 78 -5.77 -7.34 -15.94
CA TRP A 78 -6.54 -8.32 -16.70
C TRP A 78 -5.67 -9.43 -17.29
N GLN A 79 -4.50 -9.08 -17.83
CA GLN A 79 -3.52 -10.06 -18.30
C GLN A 79 -3.06 -11.00 -17.17
N TRP A 80 -2.78 -10.46 -15.98
CA TRP A 80 -2.45 -11.27 -14.82
C TRP A 80 -3.60 -12.20 -14.43
N LEU A 81 -4.83 -11.70 -14.35
CA LEU A 81 -6.02 -12.51 -14.02
C LEU A 81 -6.19 -13.70 -14.96
N GLN A 82 -5.99 -13.47 -16.27
CA GLN A 82 -6.06 -14.52 -17.27
C GLN A 82 -4.94 -15.54 -17.11
N GLN A 83 -3.72 -15.10 -16.80
CA GLN A 83 -2.61 -15.99 -16.51
C GLN A 83 -2.90 -16.87 -15.30
N GLN A 84 -3.39 -16.30 -14.19
CA GLN A 84 -3.78 -17.06 -13.01
C GLN A 84 -4.89 -18.08 -13.32
N HIS A 85 -5.88 -17.67 -14.10
CA HIS A 85 -6.97 -18.56 -14.50
C HIS A 85 -6.47 -19.73 -15.38
N ARG A 86 -5.54 -19.49 -16.31
CA ARG A 86 -4.93 -20.56 -17.12
C ARG A 86 -4.16 -21.55 -16.24
N LEU A 87 -3.45 -21.06 -15.22
CA LEU A 87 -2.72 -21.91 -14.29
C LEU A 87 -3.65 -22.74 -13.40
N SER A 88 -4.83 -22.23 -13.02
CA SER A 88 -5.84 -22.99 -12.27
C SER A 88 -6.60 -24.00 -13.14
N ASN A 89 -6.76 -23.73 -14.44
CA ASN A 89 -7.64 -24.48 -15.34
C ASN A 89 -7.01 -25.71 -16.01
N ASN A 90 -5.94 -26.28 -15.46
CA ASN A 90 -5.60 -27.68 -15.78
C ASN A 90 -6.68 -28.68 -15.32
N GLN A 91 -7.83 -28.20 -14.82
CA GLN A 91 -9.06 -28.96 -14.61
C GLN A 91 -10.20 -28.51 -15.56
N PRO A 92 -10.79 -29.42 -16.35
CA PRO A 92 -11.76 -29.11 -17.40
C PRO A 92 -13.17 -28.72 -16.93
N SER A 93 -13.37 -28.33 -15.66
CA SER A 93 -14.69 -28.08 -15.06
C SER A 93 -14.92 -26.66 -14.53
N ALA A 94 -13.96 -25.73 -14.68
CA ALA A 94 -14.15 -24.35 -14.25
C ALA A 94 -15.05 -23.60 -15.26
N THR A 95 -16.36 -23.60 -15.01
CA THR A 95 -17.34 -22.81 -15.79
C THR A 95 -17.34 -21.34 -15.40
N GLU A 96 -16.75 -21.00 -14.27
CA GLU A 96 -16.66 -19.61 -13.82
C GLU A 96 -15.43 -18.96 -14.49
N GLN A 97 -15.54 -17.67 -14.82
CA GLN A 97 -14.51 -16.86 -15.47
C GLN A 97 -13.93 -15.79 -14.53
N PRO A 98 -12.68 -15.33 -14.72
CA PRO A 98 -12.12 -14.24 -13.94
C PRO A 98 -12.93 -12.94 -14.18
N HIS A 99 -13.06 -12.12 -13.14
CA HIS A 99 -13.85 -10.90 -13.17
C HIS A 99 -13.01 -9.71 -12.71
N LEU A 100 -12.96 -8.66 -13.53
CA LEU A 100 -12.42 -7.36 -13.15
C LEU A 100 -13.53 -6.32 -13.16
N HIS A 101 -13.80 -5.70 -12.01
CA HIS A 101 -14.79 -4.62 -11.88
C HIS A 101 -14.10 -3.30 -11.58
N LEU A 102 -14.13 -2.34 -12.51
CA LEU A 102 -13.74 -0.96 -12.26
C LEU A 102 -14.88 -0.16 -11.61
N TYR A 103 -14.67 0.41 -10.43
CA TYR A 103 -15.60 1.33 -9.79
C TYR A 103 -14.99 2.73 -9.70
N PHE A 104 -15.51 3.67 -10.49
CA PHE A 104 -14.98 5.04 -10.55
C PHE A 104 -15.78 6.00 -9.67
N VAL A 105 -15.12 6.62 -8.69
CA VAL A 105 -15.75 7.52 -7.72
C VAL A 105 -15.32 8.95 -8.02
N ALA A 106 -16.26 9.80 -8.43
CA ALA A 106 -15.97 11.16 -8.88
C ALA A 106 -16.64 12.21 -7.99
N HIS A 107 -15.90 13.26 -7.63
CA HIS A 107 -16.50 14.48 -7.04
C HIS A 107 -17.42 15.20 -8.03
N TYR A 108 -17.17 15.05 -9.33
CA TYR A 108 -17.86 15.74 -10.41
C TYR A 108 -18.81 14.80 -11.17
N ASN A 109 -19.64 15.38 -12.04
CA ASN A 109 -20.38 14.60 -13.02
C ASN A 109 -19.44 14.28 -14.18
N VAL A 110 -19.17 12.99 -14.44
CA VAL A 110 -18.23 12.56 -15.49
C VAL A 110 -18.88 12.81 -16.84
N THR A 111 -18.36 13.77 -17.61
CA THR A 111 -18.98 14.19 -18.87
C THR A 111 -18.58 13.32 -20.06
N ARG A 112 -17.46 12.60 -19.93
CA ARG A 112 -16.83 11.78 -20.98
C ARG A 112 -17.02 10.28 -20.78
N MET A 113 -18.26 9.87 -20.48
CA MET A 113 -18.61 8.46 -20.25
C MET A 113 -18.37 7.57 -21.48
N ASP A 114 -18.49 8.14 -22.67
CA ASP A 114 -18.16 7.50 -23.95
C ASP A 114 -16.69 7.05 -24.00
N LEU A 115 -15.76 7.88 -23.52
CA LEU A 115 -14.34 7.53 -23.49
C LEU A 115 -14.05 6.41 -22.48
N LEU A 116 -14.70 6.43 -21.32
CA LEU A 116 -14.56 5.36 -20.33
C LEU A 116 -15.09 4.04 -20.90
N GLN A 117 -16.22 4.06 -21.60
CA GLN A 117 -16.75 2.88 -22.29
C GLN A 117 -15.78 2.38 -23.37
N GLN A 118 -15.19 3.28 -24.16
CA GLN A 118 -14.17 2.93 -25.17
C GLN A 118 -12.94 2.28 -24.52
N LEU A 119 -12.48 2.78 -23.38
CA LEU A 119 -11.40 2.18 -22.60
C LEU A 119 -11.74 0.73 -22.22
N ILE A 120 -12.92 0.49 -21.63
CA ILE A 120 -13.35 -0.85 -21.23
C ILE A 120 -13.40 -1.79 -22.43
N GLN A 121 -13.92 -1.32 -23.57
CA GLN A 121 -13.91 -2.09 -24.82
C GLN A 121 -12.48 -2.38 -25.29
N GLY A 122 -11.59 -1.38 -25.28
CA GLY A 122 -10.18 -1.54 -25.64
C GLY A 122 -9.47 -2.60 -24.82
N VAL A 123 -9.67 -2.61 -23.50
CA VAL A 123 -9.10 -3.63 -22.59
C VAL A 123 -9.67 -5.03 -22.89
N LYS A 124 -10.97 -5.12 -23.25
CA LYS A 124 -11.57 -6.40 -23.65
C LYS A 124 -10.99 -6.94 -24.96
N TYR A 125 -10.71 -6.07 -25.94
CA TYR A 125 -10.27 -6.46 -27.28
C TYR A 125 -8.76 -6.62 -27.46
N SER A 126 -7.94 -6.11 -26.53
CA SER A 126 -6.48 -6.24 -26.59
C SER A 126 -5.95 -7.65 -26.36
N ASN A 127 -6.82 -8.65 -26.13
CA ASN A 127 -6.43 -10.02 -25.80
C ASN A 127 -7.12 -11.06 -26.71
N PRO A 128 -6.40 -12.06 -27.26
CA PRO A 128 -6.91 -13.00 -28.26
C PRO A 128 -7.85 -14.10 -27.73
N LEU A 129 -8.34 -14.00 -26.49
CA LEU A 129 -9.25 -15.02 -25.95
C LEU A 129 -10.64 -14.97 -26.63
N PRO A 130 -11.37 -16.11 -26.69
CA PRO A 130 -12.68 -16.18 -27.32
C PRO A 130 -13.63 -15.10 -26.79
N ARG A 131 -14.29 -14.40 -27.72
CA ARG A 131 -15.08 -13.17 -27.49
C ARG A 131 -16.29 -13.32 -26.56
N SER A 132 -16.67 -14.53 -26.17
CA SER A 132 -17.95 -14.79 -25.48
C SER A 132 -17.92 -14.58 -23.96
N GLU A 133 -16.75 -14.41 -23.32
CA GLU A 133 -16.65 -14.73 -21.87
C GLU A 133 -15.77 -13.79 -21.02
N SER A 134 -15.42 -12.57 -21.48
CA SER A 134 -14.68 -11.62 -20.65
C SER A 134 -15.59 -10.77 -19.74
N HIS A 135 -15.55 -11.05 -18.44
CA HIS A 135 -16.26 -10.27 -17.41
C HIS A 135 -15.41 -9.08 -16.95
N ILE A 136 -15.33 -8.04 -17.79
CA ILE A 136 -14.94 -6.70 -17.33
C ILE A 136 -16.19 -5.85 -17.21
N THR A 137 -16.49 -5.40 -16.00
CA THR A 137 -17.62 -4.51 -15.69
C THR A 137 -17.09 -3.16 -15.20
N PHE A 138 -17.93 -2.13 -15.29
CA PHE A 138 -17.60 -0.84 -14.72
C PHE A 138 -18.85 -0.15 -14.16
N ASP A 139 -18.67 0.57 -13.07
CA ASP A 139 -19.68 1.43 -12.45
C ASP A 139 -19.08 2.80 -12.13
N VAL A 140 -19.92 3.83 -12.10
CA VAL A 140 -19.51 5.20 -11.77
C VAL A 140 -20.42 5.78 -10.71
N TRP A 141 -19.82 6.29 -9.62
CA TRP A 141 -20.51 7.13 -8.64
C TRP A 141 -20.18 8.59 -8.90
N HIS A 142 -21.09 9.26 -9.61
CA HIS A 142 -21.04 10.68 -9.88
C HIS A 142 -21.34 11.49 -8.62
N GLN A 143 -20.71 12.67 -8.49
CA GLN A 143 -20.98 13.61 -7.40
C GLN A 143 -20.90 12.95 -6.00
N ALA A 144 -19.99 12.00 -5.83
CA ALA A 144 -19.88 11.14 -4.66
C ALA A 144 -19.36 11.85 -3.39
N THR A 145 -19.32 13.18 -3.39
CA THR A 145 -18.68 13.92 -2.29
C THR A 145 -19.52 13.81 -1.03
N PRO A 146 -18.93 13.34 0.09
CA PRO A 146 -19.68 13.23 1.31
C PRO A 146 -20.09 14.63 1.81
N LEU A 147 -21.34 14.71 2.24
CA LEU A 147 -21.83 15.86 3.00
C LEU A 147 -21.47 15.65 4.47
N GLY A 148 -20.92 16.69 5.09
CA GLY A 148 -20.55 16.66 6.49
C GLY A 148 -20.65 18.04 7.13
N TYR A 149 -20.54 18.07 8.44
CA TYR A 149 -20.51 19.30 9.20
C TYR A 149 -19.21 20.07 8.91
N ALA A 150 -19.33 21.32 8.46
CA ALA A 150 -18.19 22.18 8.17
C ALA A 150 -17.44 22.50 9.48
N TYR A 151 -16.30 21.86 9.71
CA TYR A 151 -15.47 22.16 10.87
C TYR A 151 -14.60 23.38 10.58
N ASP A 152 -15.04 24.56 11.03
CA ASP A 152 -14.16 25.71 11.16
C ASP A 152 -13.47 25.62 12.52
N ASN A 153 -12.14 25.82 12.56
CA ASN A 153 -11.23 25.37 13.62
C ASN A 153 -11.54 25.88 15.05
N ASN A 154 -12.60 26.65 15.27
CA ASN A 154 -13.03 27.17 16.58
C ASN A 154 -14.55 27.34 16.76
N LYS A 155 -15.41 26.87 15.83
CA LYS A 155 -16.87 27.02 15.95
C LYS A 155 -17.56 25.67 15.89
N SER A 156 -18.64 25.54 16.68
CA SER A 156 -19.56 24.42 16.50
C SER A 156 -20.06 24.46 15.06
N PRO A 157 -20.04 23.33 14.34
CA PRO A 157 -20.45 23.33 12.95
C PRO A 157 -21.92 23.74 12.85
N ASP A 158 -22.18 24.82 12.14
CA ASP A 158 -23.52 25.42 11.97
C ASP A 158 -24.13 25.10 10.60
N ARG A 159 -23.34 24.50 9.69
CA ARG A 159 -23.76 24.14 8.33
C ARG A 159 -23.21 22.80 7.88
N ILE A 160 -23.98 22.16 7.00
CA ILE A 160 -23.54 21.00 6.22
C ILE A 160 -22.86 21.54 4.95
N SER A 161 -21.73 20.97 4.59
CA SER A 161 -20.99 21.29 3.36
C SER A 161 -20.41 20.02 2.73
N GLU A 162 -20.05 20.13 1.47
CA GLU A 162 -19.25 19.12 0.78
C GLU A 162 -17.85 19.02 1.39
N ILE A 163 -17.44 17.80 1.75
CA ILE A 163 -16.11 17.50 2.29
C ILE A 163 -15.30 16.79 1.20
N THR A 164 -14.82 17.55 0.22
CA THR A 164 -14.09 17.00 -0.95
C THR A 164 -12.87 16.17 -0.58
N ARG A 165 -12.13 16.55 0.47
CA ARG A 165 -10.99 15.76 0.99
C ARG A 165 -11.40 14.43 1.61
N GLY A 166 -12.69 14.24 1.89
CA GLY A 166 -13.27 12.98 2.35
C GLY A 166 -13.74 12.07 1.22
N LEU A 167 -13.57 12.45 -0.06
CA LEU A 167 -14.05 11.64 -1.20
C LEU A 167 -13.52 10.21 -1.17
N ALA A 168 -12.22 10.03 -0.87
CA ALA A 168 -11.60 8.71 -0.83
C ALA A 168 -12.18 7.77 0.25
N ARG A 169 -12.87 8.32 1.27
CA ARG A 169 -13.61 7.52 2.24
C ARG A 169 -14.70 6.66 1.59
N GLN A 170 -15.29 7.13 0.48
CA GLN A 170 -16.36 6.42 -0.23
C GLN A 170 -15.95 5.06 -0.76
N GLN A 171 -14.65 4.83 -0.97
CA GLN A 171 -14.11 3.51 -1.27
C GLN A 171 -14.60 2.46 -0.25
N ARG A 172 -14.67 2.81 1.04
CA ARG A 172 -15.08 1.87 2.11
C ARG A 172 -16.56 1.54 2.08
N TYR A 173 -17.40 2.45 1.60
CA TYR A 173 -18.83 2.21 1.41
C TYR A 173 -19.06 1.20 0.29
N ILE A 174 -18.39 1.40 -0.85
CA ILE A 174 -18.42 0.45 -1.97
C ILE A 174 -17.92 -0.93 -1.51
N VAL A 175 -16.79 -0.96 -0.80
CA VAL A 175 -16.24 -2.24 -0.30
C VAL A 175 -17.21 -2.92 0.65
N LYS A 176 -17.85 -2.19 1.56
CA LYS A 176 -18.84 -2.77 2.47
C LYS A 176 -19.97 -3.45 1.72
N ASP A 177 -20.48 -2.81 0.67
CA ASP A 177 -21.64 -3.30 -0.07
C ASP A 177 -21.28 -4.46 -1.02
N LEU A 178 -20.03 -4.52 -1.49
CA LEU A 178 -19.57 -5.47 -2.49
C LEU A 178 -18.57 -6.53 -1.95
N LEU A 179 -18.25 -6.55 -0.65
CA LEU A 179 -17.14 -7.34 -0.11
C LEU A 179 -17.23 -8.84 -0.45
N GLU A 180 -18.44 -9.40 -0.43
CA GLU A 180 -18.68 -10.83 -0.66
C GLU A 180 -18.52 -11.23 -2.14
N ASP A 181 -18.64 -10.26 -3.05
CA ASP A 181 -18.59 -10.47 -4.49
C ASP A 181 -17.17 -10.49 -5.06
N TYR A 182 -16.16 -10.10 -4.27
CA TYR A 182 -14.78 -9.97 -4.75
C TYR A 182 -13.78 -10.63 -3.80
N ASP A 183 -12.74 -11.25 -4.35
CA ASP A 183 -11.70 -11.92 -3.58
C ASP A 183 -10.60 -10.95 -3.14
N MET A 184 -10.41 -9.88 -3.94
CA MET A 184 -9.45 -8.83 -3.70
C MET A 184 -10.01 -7.45 -4.06
N VAL A 185 -9.67 -6.46 -3.26
CA VAL A 185 -9.94 -5.05 -3.51
C VAL A 185 -8.63 -4.34 -3.79
N VAL A 186 -8.63 -3.49 -4.82
CA VAL A 186 -7.56 -2.59 -5.21
C VAL A 186 -8.15 -1.18 -5.19
N ALA A 187 -7.68 -0.28 -4.35
CA ALA A 187 -8.29 1.04 -4.18
C ALA A 187 -7.23 2.14 -4.16
N PHE A 188 -7.16 2.96 -5.21
CA PHE A 188 -6.09 3.94 -5.41
C PHE A 188 -6.60 5.31 -5.89
N GLU A 189 -5.73 6.31 -5.77
CA GLU A 189 -5.87 7.64 -6.38
C GLU A 189 -5.82 7.55 -7.91
N ASP A 190 -6.37 8.56 -8.58
CA ASP A 190 -6.56 8.58 -10.04
C ASP A 190 -5.27 8.73 -10.87
N ASP A 191 -4.15 9.06 -10.23
CA ASP A 191 -2.83 9.20 -10.83
C ASP A 191 -1.81 8.17 -10.32
N MET A 192 -2.30 7.05 -9.77
CA MET A 192 -1.48 5.89 -9.39
C MET A 192 -1.60 4.79 -10.43
N LEU A 193 -0.49 4.45 -11.06
CA LEU A 193 -0.42 3.32 -11.99
C LEU A 193 -0.22 2.01 -11.22
N VAL A 194 -1.16 1.08 -11.42
CA VAL A 194 -1.19 -0.21 -10.72
C VAL A 194 -1.12 -1.34 -11.73
N HIS A 195 0.07 -1.93 -11.90
CA HIS A 195 0.26 -3.09 -12.78
C HIS A 195 -0.22 -4.40 -12.14
N GLY A 196 -0.45 -5.41 -12.99
CA GLY A 196 -0.73 -6.78 -12.57
C GLY A 196 0.41 -7.40 -11.76
N SER A 197 1.66 -6.98 -11.98
CA SER A 197 2.83 -7.36 -11.17
C SER A 197 2.72 -6.93 -9.71
N ALA A 198 2.22 -5.71 -9.44
CA ALA A 198 1.99 -5.20 -8.08
C ALA A 198 0.91 -6.02 -7.37
N LEU A 199 -0.12 -6.42 -8.11
CA LEU A 199 -1.19 -7.28 -7.63
C LEU A 199 -0.69 -8.70 -7.30
N GLU A 200 0.08 -9.29 -8.21
CA GLU A 200 0.75 -10.58 -8.02
C GLU A 200 1.61 -10.58 -6.77
N HIS A 201 2.42 -9.54 -6.62
CA HIS A 201 3.30 -9.35 -5.49
C HIS A 201 2.51 -9.25 -4.18
N TYR A 202 1.48 -8.40 -4.13
CA TYR A 202 0.63 -8.26 -2.95
C TYR A 202 -0.04 -9.58 -2.57
N TRP A 203 -0.58 -10.29 -3.56
CA TRP A 203 -1.23 -11.59 -3.34
C TRP A 203 -0.24 -12.61 -2.80
N THR A 204 0.92 -12.75 -3.44
CA THR A 204 1.98 -13.70 -3.07
C THR A 204 2.47 -13.45 -1.64
N TRP A 205 2.77 -12.19 -1.30
CA TRP A 205 3.22 -11.84 0.05
C TRP A 205 2.12 -12.00 1.10
N THR A 206 0.87 -11.73 0.74
CA THR A 206 -0.26 -12.03 1.62
C THR A 206 -0.32 -13.53 1.95
N GLN A 207 -0.12 -14.41 0.97
CA GLN A 207 -0.06 -15.85 1.21
C GLN A 207 1.13 -16.25 2.08
N LYS A 208 2.33 -15.70 1.84
CA LYS A 208 3.51 -15.94 2.69
C LYS A 208 3.28 -15.51 4.14
N LEU A 209 2.66 -14.35 4.35
CA LEU A 209 2.31 -13.86 5.68
C LEU A 209 1.29 -14.79 6.36
N TYR A 210 0.29 -15.30 5.64
CA TYR A 210 -0.62 -16.31 6.20
C TYR A 210 0.10 -17.63 6.52
N GLN A 211 1.05 -18.04 5.68
CA GLN A 211 1.85 -19.23 5.94
C GLN A 211 2.66 -19.08 7.23
N GLY A 212 3.27 -17.92 7.45
CA GLY A 212 4.00 -17.60 8.69
C GLY A 212 3.15 -17.66 9.96
N ARG A 213 1.83 -17.48 9.84
CA ARG A 213 0.90 -17.60 10.99
C ARG A 213 0.74 -19.06 11.45
N TYR A 214 0.99 -20.05 10.60
CA TYR A 214 0.86 -21.46 10.99
C TYR A 214 2.00 -21.86 11.90
N GLY A 215 1.66 -22.39 13.08
CA GLY A 215 2.64 -22.80 14.09
C GLY A 215 3.22 -21.64 14.92
N ALA A 216 2.94 -20.38 14.56
CA ALA A 216 3.39 -19.23 15.33
C ALA A 216 2.82 -19.23 16.77
N ALA A 217 3.68 -18.94 17.74
CA ALA A 217 3.28 -18.85 19.15
C ALA A 217 2.29 -17.68 19.35
N LYS A 218 1.29 -17.86 20.23
CA LYS A 218 0.32 -16.79 20.53
C LYS A 218 0.89 -15.70 21.44
N GLN A 219 1.83 -16.07 22.30
CA GLN A 219 2.44 -15.19 23.29
C GLN A 219 3.94 -15.14 23.05
N ALA A 220 4.52 -13.97 23.29
CA ALA A 220 5.96 -13.80 23.31
C ALA A 220 6.54 -14.45 24.58
N ASN A 221 7.69 -15.09 24.45
CA ASN A 221 8.51 -15.57 25.57
C ASN A 221 9.64 -14.58 25.92
N TYR A 222 9.49 -13.33 25.50
CA TYR A 222 10.45 -12.25 25.68
C TYR A 222 9.74 -10.98 26.16
N THR A 223 10.51 -10.09 26.77
CA THR A 223 10.09 -8.80 27.29
C THR A 223 9.85 -7.79 26.16
N VAL A 224 9.19 -6.68 26.49
CA VAL A 224 9.02 -5.54 25.56
C VAL A 224 10.36 -5.00 25.06
N GLN A 225 11.36 -4.90 25.95
CA GLN A 225 12.68 -4.37 25.58
C GLN A 225 13.41 -5.30 24.61
N GLU A 226 13.35 -6.61 24.85
CA GLU A 226 13.89 -7.61 23.92
C GLU A 226 13.14 -7.60 22.59
N ALA A 227 11.81 -7.42 22.60
CA ALA A 227 11.01 -7.35 21.37
C ALA A 227 11.42 -6.18 20.47
N LEU A 228 11.76 -5.02 21.04
CA LEU A 228 12.18 -3.83 20.30
C LEU A 228 13.50 -4.04 19.55
N THR A 229 14.43 -4.82 20.10
CA THR A 229 15.74 -5.08 19.49
C THR A 229 15.81 -6.40 18.73
N ARG A 230 14.80 -7.26 18.85
CA ARG A 230 14.72 -8.56 18.17
C ARG A 230 14.34 -8.37 16.70
N PHE A 231 15.33 -8.23 15.82
CA PHE A 231 15.14 -8.03 14.38
C PHE A 231 15.18 -9.32 13.53
N HIS A 232 15.33 -10.48 14.15
CA HIS A 232 15.31 -11.79 13.49
C HIS A 232 14.65 -12.87 14.36
N GLY A 233 14.49 -14.07 13.78
CA GLY A 233 13.94 -15.25 14.45
C GLY A 233 12.42 -15.21 14.64
N ASP A 234 11.93 -16.17 15.43
CA ASP A 234 10.50 -16.45 15.58
C ASP A 234 9.65 -15.23 15.91
N MET A 235 8.47 -15.22 15.29
CA MET A 235 7.44 -14.20 15.46
C MET A 235 6.19 -14.84 16.04
N THR A 236 5.48 -14.08 16.86
CA THR A 236 4.17 -14.44 17.38
C THR A 236 3.11 -14.33 16.29
N LEU A 237 1.97 -15.00 16.52
CA LEU A 237 0.80 -14.90 15.65
C LEU A 237 0.34 -13.45 15.45
N ILE A 238 0.36 -12.64 16.52
CA ILE A 238 -0.07 -11.24 16.50
C ILE A 238 0.88 -10.40 15.64
N GLN A 239 2.19 -10.60 15.76
CA GLN A 239 3.17 -9.92 14.90
C GLN A 239 2.93 -10.24 13.42
N TRP A 240 2.70 -11.51 13.06
CA TRP A 240 2.38 -11.89 11.67
C TRP A 240 1.06 -11.30 11.17
N GLN A 241 0.04 -11.24 12.02
CA GLN A 241 -1.26 -10.68 11.65
C GLN A 241 -1.21 -9.16 11.45
N ARG A 242 -0.34 -8.46 12.15
CA ARG A 242 -0.11 -7.01 11.98
C ARG A 242 0.61 -6.66 10.69
N MET A 243 1.32 -7.60 10.07
CA MET A 243 2.08 -7.35 8.86
C MET A 243 1.19 -7.38 7.63
N ILE A 244 1.41 -6.44 6.71
CA ILE A 244 0.78 -6.38 5.40
C ILE A 244 1.83 -6.06 4.33
N PRO A 245 1.68 -6.53 3.08
CA PRO A 245 2.51 -6.04 1.98
C PRO A 245 2.29 -4.52 1.82
N GLY A 246 3.38 -3.78 1.66
CA GLY A 246 3.37 -2.34 1.46
C GLY A 246 3.87 -1.95 0.08
N PHE A 247 3.62 -0.70 -0.29
CA PHE A 247 4.17 -0.12 -1.50
C PHE A 247 4.90 1.20 -1.21
N MET A 248 5.91 1.48 -2.04
CA MET A 248 6.57 2.77 -2.11
C MET A 248 6.13 3.51 -3.37
N ARG A 249 5.59 4.69 -3.17
CA ARG A 249 5.27 5.60 -4.26
C ARG A 249 6.55 6.21 -4.83
N VAL A 250 6.69 6.11 -6.16
CA VAL A 250 7.82 6.65 -6.92
C VAL A 250 7.34 7.56 -8.05
N GLU A 251 8.23 8.44 -8.51
CA GLU A 251 8.04 9.32 -9.65
C GLU A 251 9.24 9.21 -10.60
N ALA A 252 9.00 9.29 -11.91
CA ALA A 252 10.06 9.35 -12.91
C ALA A 252 10.53 10.80 -13.06
N PRO A 253 11.83 11.06 -13.28
CA PRO A 253 12.32 12.42 -13.47
C PRO A 253 11.69 13.05 -14.71
N LEU A 254 11.21 14.29 -14.57
CA LEU A 254 10.86 15.14 -15.71
C LEU A 254 12.14 15.59 -16.44
N VAL A 255 12.04 15.97 -17.72
CA VAL A 255 13.18 16.39 -18.55
C VAL A 255 14.00 17.54 -17.93
N ASP A 256 13.34 18.42 -17.18
CA ASP A 256 13.93 19.58 -16.49
C ASP A 256 14.20 19.32 -14.99
N PHE A 257 14.01 18.09 -14.53
CA PHE A 257 14.23 17.73 -13.14
C PHE A 257 15.72 17.58 -12.85
N VAL A 258 16.22 18.41 -11.93
CA VAL A 258 17.56 18.29 -11.38
C VAL A 258 17.44 17.84 -9.93
N PRO A 259 17.93 16.63 -9.58
CA PRO A 259 17.90 16.17 -8.20
C PRO A 259 18.79 17.05 -7.32
N THR A 260 18.31 17.40 -6.14
CA THR A 260 19.11 18.08 -5.12
C THR A 260 19.89 17.04 -4.31
N THR A 261 21.22 17.09 -4.37
CA THR A 261 22.13 16.18 -3.66
C THR A 261 22.46 16.62 -2.23
N ASN A 262 21.90 17.74 -1.76
CA ASN A 262 22.15 18.25 -0.41
C ASN A 262 21.59 17.29 0.63
N ASN A 263 22.41 16.40 1.18
CA ASN A 263 21.91 15.47 2.18
C ASN A 263 22.88 15.09 3.29
N LEU A 264 22.56 15.56 4.51
CA LEU A 264 23.07 15.03 5.78
C LEU A 264 22.79 13.53 5.96
N TYR A 265 21.85 12.96 5.20
CA TYR A 265 21.45 11.56 5.28
C TYR A 265 22.27 10.63 4.36
N SER A 266 23.35 11.10 3.70
CA SER A 266 24.23 10.30 2.80
C SER A 266 25.28 9.48 3.54
N GLN A 267 25.04 9.19 4.82
CA GLN A 267 26.02 8.56 5.68
C GLN A 267 26.16 7.06 5.41
N ILE A 268 25.14 6.43 4.81
CA ILE A 268 25.17 5.01 4.46
C ILE A 268 25.72 4.87 3.04
N PRO A 269 26.88 4.20 2.85
CA PRO A 269 27.37 3.93 1.51
C PRO A 269 26.45 2.92 0.81
N PRO A 270 26.11 3.12 -0.48
CA PRO A 270 25.34 2.14 -1.23
C PRO A 270 26.15 0.86 -1.47
N ASN A 271 25.51 -0.31 -1.39
CA ASN A 271 26.09 -1.61 -1.75
C ASN A 271 25.20 -2.33 -2.77
N TYR A 272 25.61 -2.35 -4.04
CA TYR A 272 24.92 -3.05 -5.12
C TYR A 272 25.21 -4.55 -5.18
N SER A 273 26.21 -5.03 -4.41
CA SER A 273 26.54 -6.45 -4.31
C SER A 273 25.59 -7.16 -3.35
N TRP A 274 24.58 -7.85 -3.89
CA TRP A 274 23.57 -8.52 -3.08
C TRP A 274 24.10 -9.79 -2.40
N ASP A 275 24.83 -10.61 -3.15
CA ASP A 275 25.36 -11.94 -2.77
C ASP A 275 26.86 -12.11 -3.15
N ASP A 276 27.65 -11.03 -3.17
CA ASP A 276 29.09 -11.05 -3.53
C ASP A 276 29.44 -11.60 -4.92
N THR A 277 28.45 -11.72 -5.80
CA THR A 277 28.58 -12.32 -7.13
C THR A 277 28.50 -11.29 -8.26
N ALA A 278 27.48 -10.43 -8.24
CA ALA A 278 27.28 -9.39 -9.24
C ALA A 278 26.52 -8.20 -8.64
N GLU A 279 26.75 -7.01 -9.21
CA GLU A 279 25.91 -5.84 -8.95
C GLU A 279 24.49 -6.12 -9.44
N ARG A 280 23.51 -5.79 -8.61
CA ARG A 280 22.10 -5.82 -8.98
C ARG A 280 21.52 -4.42 -8.86
N HIS A 281 20.53 -4.16 -9.67
CA HIS A 281 19.78 -2.91 -9.69
C HIS A 281 18.29 -3.22 -9.62
N ILE A 282 17.52 -2.25 -9.19
CA ILE A 282 16.07 -2.29 -9.33
C ILE A 282 15.68 -2.35 -10.82
N ASP A 283 14.52 -2.92 -11.10
CA ASP A 283 13.95 -2.96 -12.46
C ASP A 283 12.67 -2.12 -12.51
N PRO A 284 12.73 -0.89 -13.06
CA PRO A 284 11.57 -0.01 -13.21
C PRO A 284 10.44 -0.58 -14.07
N SER A 285 10.71 -1.60 -14.90
CA SER A 285 9.71 -2.18 -15.79
C SER A 285 8.56 -2.85 -15.03
N PHE A 286 8.79 -3.29 -13.80
CA PHE A 286 7.74 -3.88 -12.96
C PHE A 286 6.66 -2.88 -12.54
N CYS A 287 7.00 -1.60 -12.37
CA CYS A 287 6.10 -0.61 -11.77
C CYS A 287 5.69 0.52 -12.71
N CYS A 288 6.55 0.86 -13.66
CA CYS A 288 6.64 2.23 -14.14
C CYS A 288 6.75 2.33 -15.66
N HIS A 289 6.91 1.21 -16.36
CA HIS A 289 6.88 1.19 -17.82
C HIS A 289 5.44 1.21 -18.31
N THR A 290 5.16 2.03 -19.32
CA THR A 290 3.84 2.20 -19.89
C THR A 290 3.89 1.97 -21.40
N THR A 291 2.75 1.66 -21.99
CA THR A 291 2.64 1.47 -23.45
C THR A 291 2.25 2.75 -24.20
N TRP A 292 2.16 3.89 -23.50
CA TRP A 292 1.64 5.13 -24.06
C TRP A 292 2.65 5.86 -24.93
N ASP A 293 2.14 6.60 -25.91
CA ASP A 293 2.94 7.61 -26.60
C ASP A 293 3.19 8.80 -25.67
N GLU A 294 4.46 9.06 -25.36
CA GLU A 294 4.91 10.18 -24.52
C GLU A 294 4.42 11.54 -25.04
N SER A 295 4.14 11.64 -26.35
CA SER A 295 3.62 12.86 -26.97
C SER A 295 2.27 13.29 -26.41
N VAL A 296 1.50 12.35 -25.85
CA VAL A 296 0.14 12.59 -25.36
C VAL A 296 0.12 12.94 -23.87
N THR A 297 0.93 12.26 -23.05
CA THR A 297 0.74 12.24 -21.59
C THR A 297 1.80 13.01 -20.80
N ARG A 298 2.93 13.43 -21.40
CA ARG A 298 4.13 13.94 -20.69
C ARG A 298 4.67 12.96 -19.63
N ILE A 299 4.20 11.72 -19.62
CA ILE A 299 4.63 10.66 -18.71
C ILE A 299 5.70 9.87 -19.47
N PRO A 300 6.93 9.75 -18.94
CA PRO A 300 7.95 8.89 -19.54
C PRO A 300 7.44 7.45 -19.68
N ALA A 301 7.60 6.87 -20.87
CA ALA A 301 7.13 5.53 -21.17
C ALA A 301 8.02 4.45 -20.55
N HIS A 302 9.34 4.66 -20.53
CA HIS A 302 10.32 3.70 -20.02
C HIS A 302 11.33 4.35 -19.08
N PRO A 303 10.88 4.89 -17.93
CA PRO A 303 11.79 5.53 -16.99
C PRO A 303 12.86 4.53 -16.51
N GLN A 304 14.11 4.98 -16.48
CA GLN A 304 15.24 4.24 -15.90
C GLN A 304 15.48 4.66 -14.46
N ASP A 305 15.43 5.96 -14.21
CA ASP A 305 15.55 6.52 -12.87
C ASP A 305 14.19 6.73 -12.24
N LEU A 306 14.12 6.47 -10.94
CA LEU A 306 12.92 6.63 -10.13
C LEU A 306 13.28 7.32 -8.82
N TYR A 307 12.42 8.21 -8.36
CA TYR A 307 12.62 9.01 -7.15
C TYR A 307 11.43 8.86 -6.21
N PHE A 308 11.68 8.90 -4.90
CA PHE A 308 10.63 8.90 -3.88
C PHE A 308 10.72 10.14 -2.98
N TRP A 309 9.61 10.49 -2.34
CA TRP A 309 9.45 11.80 -1.68
C TRP A 309 8.88 11.75 -0.27
N GLU A 310 8.50 10.58 0.26
CA GLU A 310 7.59 10.52 1.42
C GLU A 310 8.13 9.70 2.58
N THR A 311 9.42 9.37 2.54
CA THR A 311 10.15 8.71 3.63
C THR A 311 11.64 9.02 3.56
N SER A 312 12.41 8.48 4.51
CA SER A 312 13.86 8.61 4.57
C SER A 312 14.46 7.40 5.28
N ILE A 313 15.65 6.98 4.88
CA ILE A 313 16.28 5.75 5.39
C ILE A 313 16.53 5.78 6.91
N ASP A 314 16.77 6.98 7.47
CA ASP A 314 17.03 7.21 8.89
C ASP A 314 15.84 6.95 9.81
N VAL A 315 14.63 6.77 9.27
CA VAL A 315 13.45 6.37 10.06
C VAL A 315 13.06 4.91 9.87
N LEU A 316 13.70 4.21 8.95
CA LEU A 316 13.35 2.85 8.58
C LEU A 316 14.24 1.84 9.29
N GLY A 317 13.77 0.60 9.34
CA GLY A 317 14.55 -0.51 9.85
C GLY A 317 14.20 -1.75 9.07
N ILE A 318 15.07 -2.74 9.17
CA ILE A 318 14.93 -4.00 8.44
C ILE A 318 14.75 -5.15 9.41
N ARG A 319 14.10 -6.22 8.95
CA ARG A 319 13.86 -7.42 9.74
C ARG A 319 14.12 -8.64 8.87
N GLN A 320 14.74 -9.67 9.43
CA GLN A 320 14.72 -11.00 8.83
C GLN A 320 13.50 -11.76 9.36
N LEU A 321 12.65 -12.23 8.44
CA LEU A 321 11.53 -13.08 8.78
C LEU A 321 12.01 -14.51 9.12
N PRO A 322 11.21 -15.30 9.86
CA PRO A 322 11.48 -16.72 10.08
C PRO A 322 11.64 -17.56 8.80
N THR A 323 11.22 -17.05 7.64
CA THR A 323 11.44 -17.66 6.31
C THR A 323 12.81 -17.33 5.72
N GLU A 324 13.71 -16.72 6.50
CA GLU A 324 15.02 -16.19 6.11
C GLU A 324 14.97 -14.99 5.14
N GLU A 325 13.79 -14.53 4.76
CA GLU A 325 13.60 -13.38 3.88
C GLU A 325 13.79 -12.06 4.63
N TRP A 326 14.53 -11.13 4.02
CA TRP A 326 14.72 -9.78 4.57
C TRP A 326 13.65 -8.82 4.07
N VAL A 327 13.07 -8.07 5.00
CA VAL A 327 12.06 -7.06 4.70
C VAL A 327 12.41 -5.72 5.34
N LEU A 328 12.08 -4.65 4.65
CA LEU A 328 12.02 -3.28 5.15
C LEU A 328 10.71 -3.06 5.90
N LEU A 329 10.76 -2.46 7.08
CA LEU A 329 9.60 -2.01 7.83
C LEU A 329 9.34 -0.53 7.56
N LEU A 330 8.27 -0.22 6.83
CA LEU A 330 7.89 1.17 6.58
C LEU A 330 7.49 1.89 7.87
N ALA A 331 7.71 3.20 7.91
CA ALA A 331 7.26 4.06 9.01
C ALA A 331 5.71 4.24 8.98
N GLY A 332 5.15 4.62 10.12
CA GLY A 332 3.71 4.75 10.36
C GLY A 332 3.29 4.34 11.77
N ASN A 333 3.95 3.31 12.31
CA ASN A 333 3.65 2.78 13.64
C ASN A 333 4.63 3.29 14.70
N ASN A 334 4.16 3.31 15.95
CA ASN A 334 5.02 3.43 17.13
C ASN A 334 4.86 2.18 17.98
N ASP A 335 5.71 1.19 17.75
CA ASP A 335 5.63 -0.08 18.48
C ASP A 335 5.97 0.09 19.98
N ALA A 336 6.70 1.16 20.35
CA ALA A 336 6.96 1.47 21.76
C ALA A 336 5.71 1.87 22.56
N LEU A 337 4.57 2.09 21.90
CA LEU A 337 3.28 2.31 22.57
C LEU A 337 2.62 1.01 23.04
N TYR A 338 3.07 -0.16 22.57
CA TYR A 338 2.47 -1.42 22.98
C TYR A 338 3.00 -1.89 24.33
N PRO A 339 2.12 -2.17 25.30
CA PRO A 339 2.54 -2.66 26.62
C PRO A 339 2.94 -4.14 26.61
N LYS A 340 2.83 -4.81 25.46
CA LYS A 340 2.96 -6.26 25.33
C LYS A 340 3.87 -6.62 24.16
N ALA A 341 4.83 -7.50 24.43
CA ALA A 341 5.87 -7.87 23.49
C ALA A 341 5.34 -8.54 22.21
N GLU A 342 4.25 -9.30 22.31
CA GLU A 342 3.63 -9.96 21.15
C GLU A 342 3.02 -8.98 20.13
N TYR A 343 2.91 -7.70 20.48
CA TYR A 343 2.49 -6.65 19.54
C TYR A 343 3.67 -5.92 18.92
N ILE A 344 4.92 -6.12 19.33
CA ILE A 344 6.05 -5.30 18.85
C ILE A 344 6.77 -6.02 17.72
N ILE A 345 6.90 -5.40 16.55
CA ILE A 345 7.70 -5.97 15.46
C ILE A 345 9.08 -5.30 15.50
N GLY A 346 10.04 -5.97 16.15
CA GLY A 346 11.41 -5.47 16.25
C GLY A 346 12.09 -5.36 14.88
N ASP A 347 12.97 -4.38 14.76
CA ASP A 347 13.78 -4.11 13.58
C ASP A 347 15.23 -3.78 13.92
N TYR A 348 16.09 -3.94 12.92
CA TYR A 348 17.47 -3.50 12.97
C TYR A 348 17.54 -2.08 12.43
N TYR A 349 18.11 -1.20 13.26
CA TYR A 349 18.36 0.20 12.93
C TYR A 349 19.85 0.53 13.16
N PRO A 350 20.59 0.98 12.13
CA PRO A 350 22.03 1.14 12.25
C PRO A 350 22.37 2.55 12.76
N GLN A 351 22.15 2.76 14.07
CA GLN A 351 22.26 4.06 14.75
C GLN A 351 23.63 4.75 14.58
N ASP A 352 24.70 3.99 14.39
CA ASP A 352 26.06 4.51 14.29
C ASP A 352 26.39 5.18 12.95
N TYR A 353 25.66 4.86 11.86
CA TYR A 353 25.74 5.67 10.64
C TYR A 353 25.27 7.11 10.90
N TYR A 354 24.46 7.33 11.94
CA TYR A 354 23.84 8.62 12.26
C TYR A 354 24.52 9.37 13.41
N ASN A 355 25.81 9.12 13.66
CA ASN A 355 26.56 9.71 14.78
C ASN A 355 25.85 9.52 16.14
N ASN A 356 25.19 8.38 16.31
CA ASN A 356 24.36 8.06 17.48
C ASN A 356 23.19 9.02 17.75
N THR A 357 22.75 9.78 16.73
CA THR A 357 21.54 10.58 16.83
C THR A 357 20.34 9.65 17.04
N PRO A 358 19.41 9.97 17.95
CA PRO A 358 18.20 9.17 18.14
C PRO A 358 17.40 9.05 16.83
N ARG A 359 16.88 7.85 16.57
CA ARG A 359 16.00 7.58 15.42
C ARG A 359 14.83 8.58 15.42
N PRO A 360 14.54 9.26 14.30
CA PRO A 360 13.39 10.14 14.26
C PRO A 360 12.08 9.38 14.46
N ASP A 361 11.09 10.07 15.02
CA ASP A 361 9.76 9.51 15.26
C ASP A 361 9.08 9.02 13.96
N ARG A 362 8.88 7.70 13.90
CA ARG A 362 8.29 6.95 12.78
C ARG A 362 6.82 7.29 12.51
N THR A 363 6.12 7.94 13.44
CA THR A 363 4.69 8.28 13.28
C THR A 363 4.45 9.62 12.61
N LYS A 364 5.49 10.43 12.42
CA LYS A 364 5.34 11.72 11.75
C LYS A 364 4.87 11.50 10.32
N SER A 365 3.82 12.21 9.92
CA SER A 365 3.17 12.08 8.61
C SER A 365 4.13 12.17 7.42
N ARG A 366 5.19 12.98 7.54
CA ARG A 366 6.23 13.12 6.50
C ARG A 366 7.04 11.85 6.22
N TYR A 367 7.02 10.88 7.13
CA TYR A 367 7.75 9.62 7.04
C TYR A 367 6.86 8.42 6.75
N MET A 368 5.54 8.62 6.78
CA MET A 368 4.59 7.53 6.62
C MET A 368 4.62 6.88 5.24
N SER A 369 5.38 7.37 4.26
CA SER A 369 5.45 6.81 2.90
C SER A 369 4.05 6.53 2.33
N ASN A 370 3.32 7.60 2.00
CA ASN A 370 1.97 7.45 1.47
C ASN A 370 2.04 6.67 0.14
N GLN A 371 1.22 5.62 0.01
CA GLN A 371 1.24 4.75 -1.16
C GLN A 371 0.19 5.10 -2.22
N GLY A 372 -0.61 6.16 -1.99
CA GLY A 372 -1.66 6.64 -2.88
C GLY A 372 -2.87 5.70 -2.99
N GLY A 373 -2.97 4.68 -2.13
CA GLY A 373 -4.04 3.69 -2.18
C GLY A 373 -3.83 2.57 -1.17
N TRP A 374 -4.49 1.44 -1.40
CA TRP A 374 -4.29 0.20 -0.68
C TRP A 374 -4.87 -0.96 -1.48
N MET A 375 -4.36 -2.16 -1.20
CA MET A 375 -4.94 -3.41 -1.65
C MET A 375 -5.28 -4.24 -0.44
N GLY A 376 -6.24 -5.15 -0.55
CA GLY A 376 -6.55 -6.10 0.51
C GLY A 376 -7.39 -7.26 -0.02
N THR A 377 -7.07 -8.48 0.43
CA THR A 377 -7.96 -9.63 0.22
C THR A 377 -9.24 -9.47 1.04
N ARG A 378 -10.32 -10.14 0.64
CA ARG A 378 -11.58 -10.18 1.43
C ARG A 378 -11.32 -10.52 2.90
N HIS A 379 -10.48 -11.54 3.12
CA HIS A 379 -10.13 -12.00 4.47
C HIS A 379 -9.37 -10.93 5.27
N GLN A 380 -8.36 -10.29 4.67
CA GLN A 380 -7.63 -9.19 5.28
C GLN A 380 -8.57 -8.04 5.67
N ILE A 381 -9.48 -7.63 4.78
CA ILE A 381 -10.40 -6.53 5.05
C ILE A 381 -11.30 -6.83 6.25
N VAL A 382 -11.84 -8.05 6.34
CA VAL A 382 -12.60 -8.50 7.50
C VAL A 382 -11.73 -8.49 8.76
N GLU A 383 -10.51 -9.02 8.68
CA GLU A 383 -9.56 -9.06 9.79
C GLU A 383 -9.23 -7.64 10.28
N TRP A 384 -8.92 -6.72 9.37
CA TRP A 384 -8.66 -5.32 9.68
C TRP A 384 -9.84 -4.67 10.36
N HIS A 385 -11.05 -4.84 9.80
CA HIS A 385 -12.26 -4.26 10.37
C HIS A 385 -12.54 -4.76 11.78
N THR A 386 -12.28 -6.03 12.05
CA THR A 386 -12.70 -6.70 13.30
C THR A 386 -11.63 -6.70 14.39
N HIS A 387 -10.34 -6.70 14.04
CA HIS A 387 -9.25 -6.90 15.00
C HIS A 387 -8.27 -5.74 15.10
N TRP A 388 -8.01 -5.03 13.99
CA TRP A 388 -6.88 -4.10 13.92
C TRP A 388 -7.31 -2.64 13.92
N CYS A 389 -8.34 -2.29 13.15
CA CYS A 389 -8.77 -0.92 12.97
C CYS A 389 -9.65 -0.43 14.12
N HIS A 390 -9.13 0.52 14.90
CA HIS A 390 -9.92 1.21 15.91
C HIS A 390 -11.12 1.92 15.27
N GLY A 391 -12.34 1.59 15.71
CA GLY A 391 -13.59 2.14 15.14
C GLY A 391 -14.04 1.48 13.83
N GLY A 392 -13.33 0.46 13.36
CA GLY A 392 -13.65 -0.31 12.16
C GLY A 392 -12.99 0.22 10.88
N PHE A 393 -12.64 -0.69 9.97
CA PHE A 393 -12.12 -0.35 8.64
C PHE A 393 -13.22 0.05 7.64
N LEU A 394 -14.35 -0.66 7.71
CA LEU A 394 -15.57 -0.43 6.94
C LEU A 394 -16.61 0.35 7.77
N PRO A 395 -17.53 1.10 7.13
CA PRO A 395 -18.57 1.83 7.82
C PRO A 395 -19.62 0.89 8.47
N PRO A 396 -20.39 1.38 9.47
CA PRO A 396 -20.38 2.74 9.99
C PRO A 396 -19.11 3.05 10.80
N PHE A 397 -18.56 4.25 10.64
CA PHE A 397 -17.37 4.66 11.39
C PHE A 397 -17.79 5.18 12.76
N LEU A 398 -17.50 4.40 13.81
CA LEU A 398 -18.06 4.64 15.13
C LEU A 398 -17.21 5.59 15.99
N ALA A 399 -17.91 6.46 16.73
CA ALA A 399 -17.31 7.23 17.82
C ALA A 399 -16.87 6.31 18.98
N PRO A 400 -15.86 6.69 19.79
CA PRO A 400 -15.14 7.97 19.76
C PRO A 400 -13.99 8.02 18.73
N TYR A 401 -13.64 6.88 18.13
CA TYR A 401 -12.48 6.75 17.23
C TYR A 401 -12.67 7.51 15.92
N HIS A 402 -13.88 7.43 15.36
CA HIS A 402 -14.24 8.18 14.18
C HIS A 402 -15.40 9.13 14.47
N LYS A 403 -15.08 10.43 14.64
CA LYS A 403 -16.09 11.48 14.75
C LYS A 403 -16.69 11.80 13.38
N TYR A 404 -17.98 12.15 13.39
CA TYR A 404 -18.74 12.55 12.20
C TYR A 404 -18.58 11.53 11.06
N ASP A 405 -18.72 10.25 11.39
CA ASP A 405 -18.59 9.15 10.44
C ASP A 405 -17.23 9.18 9.70
N GLY A 406 -16.16 9.53 10.42
CA GLY A 406 -14.81 9.65 9.87
C GLY A 406 -14.49 10.97 9.15
N LEU A 407 -15.48 11.84 8.89
CA LEU A 407 -15.24 13.09 8.15
C LEU A 407 -14.43 14.15 8.90
N HIS A 408 -14.16 13.95 10.19
CA HIS A 408 -13.21 14.79 10.93
C HIS A 408 -11.77 14.67 10.40
N LEU A 409 -11.42 13.55 9.77
CA LEU A 409 -10.12 13.34 9.11
C LEU A 409 -10.25 13.72 7.64
N GLN A 410 -10.25 15.02 7.37
CA GLN A 410 -10.37 15.62 6.03
C GLN A 410 -9.04 15.52 5.26
N SER A 411 -8.54 14.30 5.10
CA SER A 411 -7.25 13.99 4.49
C SER A 411 -7.40 12.87 3.47
N VAL A 412 -7.07 13.17 2.22
CA VAL A 412 -7.03 12.18 1.13
C VAL A 412 -5.99 11.12 1.49
N GLU A 413 -4.85 11.54 1.99
CA GLU A 413 -3.73 10.69 2.41
C GLU A 413 -4.10 9.73 3.56
N TYR A 414 -5.09 10.08 4.39
CA TYR A 414 -5.60 9.16 5.41
C TYR A 414 -6.46 8.05 4.80
N TRP A 415 -7.38 8.38 3.89
CA TRP A 415 -8.38 7.44 3.36
C TRP A 415 -7.88 6.63 2.17
N SER A 416 -7.39 7.29 1.12
CA SER A 416 -6.76 6.62 -0.02
C SER A 416 -5.32 6.29 0.30
N GLY A 417 -4.55 7.21 0.87
CA GLY A 417 -3.10 7.07 1.02
C GLY A 417 -2.57 6.02 2.01
N GLY A 418 -3.46 5.17 2.54
CA GLY A 418 -3.10 4.11 3.49
C GLY A 418 -2.87 4.60 4.91
N GLY A 419 -3.03 5.89 5.21
CA GLY A 419 -2.85 6.44 6.55
C GLY A 419 -3.77 5.81 7.60
N GLN A 420 -4.98 5.39 7.23
CA GLN A 420 -5.88 4.62 8.09
C GLN A 420 -5.30 3.23 8.42
N LEU A 421 -4.54 2.60 7.53
CA LEU A 421 -4.00 1.27 7.80
C LEU A 421 -2.81 1.33 8.77
N VAL A 422 -1.95 2.34 8.64
CA VAL A 422 -0.64 2.34 9.32
C VAL A 422 -0.49 3.43 10.38
N GLY A 423 -1.39 4.41 10.46
CA GLY A 423 -1.26 5.52 11.40
C GLY A 423 -1.53 5.14 12.86
N PRO A 424 -0.97 5.90 13.84
CA PRO A 424 -1.05 5.63 15.29
C PRO A 424 -2.42 5.92 15.92
N HIS A 425 -3.41 6.28 15.13
CA HIS A 425 -4.81 6.48 15.56
C HIS A 425 -5.77 5.69 14.66
N ALA A 426 -5.27 4.60 14.07
CA ALA A 426 -5.95 3.89 13.01
C ALA A 426 -5.79 2.36 13.18
N CYS A 427 -5.36 1.60 12.17
CA CYS A 427 -5.22 0.13 12.30
C CYS A 427 -3.86 -0.35 12.83
N HIS A 428 -2.85 0.52 12.86
CA HIS A 428 -1.49 0.23 13.32
C HIS A 428 -0.85 -1.00 12.66
N LEU A 429 -1.17 -1.25 11.39
CA LEU A 429 -0.60 -2.35 10.62
C LEU A 429 0.82 -1.99 10.16
N GLN A 430 1.72 -2.97 10.17
CA GLN A 430 3.10 -2.82 9.73
C GLN A 430 3.24 -3.20 8.27
N ARG A 431 3.44 -2.21 7.41
CA ARG A 431 3.78 -2.45 6.01
C ARG A 431 5.20 -2.97 5.88
N ILE A 432 5.36 -3.98 5.04
CA ILE A 432 6.66 -4.55 4.70
C ILE A 432 6.95 -4.45 3.21
N ILE A 433 8.23 -4.25 2.88
CA ILE A 433 8.76 -4.31 1.52
C ILE A 433 9.91 -5.32 1.51
N PRO A 434 9.84 -6.40 0.72
CA PRO A 434 10.94 -7.35 0.62
C PRO A 434 12.16 -6.67 -0.01
N LEU A 435 13.35 -7.03 0.48
CA LEU A 435 14.58 -6.40 0.00
C LEU A 435 15.20 -7.08 -1.21
N GLU A 436 14.78 -8.30 -1.57
CA GLU A 436 15.24 -8.94 -2.80
C GLU A 436 14.93 -8.04 -4.01
N PRO A 437 15.88 -7.76 -4.91
CA PRO A 437 15.73 -6.68 -5.90
C PRO A 437 14.49 -6.79 -6.81
N THR A 438 14.13 -8.00 -7.24
CA THR A 438 12.93 -8.22 -8.07
C THR A 438 11.67 -7.94 -7.26
N GLU A 439 11.58 -8.47 -6.05
CA GLU A 439 10.45 -8.26 -5.14
C GLU A 439 10.33 -6.80 -4.66
N PHE A 440 11.46 -6.15 -4.43
CA PHE A 440 11.52 -4.72 -4.08
C PHE A 440 10.97 -3.88 -5.23
N SER A 441 11.37 -4.17 -6.47
CA SER A 441 10.89 -3.48 -7.67
C SER A 441 9.37 -3.62 -7.85
N ARG A 442 8.82 -4.80 -7.54
CA ARG A 442 7.37 -5.04 -7.54
C ARG A 442 6.61 -4.35 -6.39
N SER A 443 7.33 -3.87 -5.38
CA SER A 443 6.79 -3.05 -4.28
C SER A 443 6.73 -1.55 -4.61
N LEU A 444 7.13 -1.14 -5.81
CA LEU A 444 7.08 0.25 -6.26
C LEU A 444 5.75 0.54 -6.99
N LEU A 445 5.22 1.75 -6.80
CA LEU A 445 4.04 2.24 -7.51
C LEU A 445 4.31 3.59 -8.16
N TYR A 446 4.05 3.67 -9.47
CA TYR A 446 4.31 4.90 -10.22
C TYR A 446 3.18 5.91 -10.01
N HIS A 447 3.52 7.05 -9.41
CA HIS A 447 2.64 8.21 -9.35
C HIS A 447 2.87 9.11 -10.58
N THR A 448 1.98 8.98 -11.55
CA THR A 448 2.19 9.46 -12.91
C THR A 448 2.06 10.97 -13.06
N SER A 449 1.41 11.66 -12.11
CA SER A 449 1.26 13.11 -12.22
C SER A 449 2.55 13.88 -12.01
N ASN A 450 3.62 13.23 -11.48
CA ASN A 450 4.96 13.79 -11.26
C ASN A 450 4.92 15.19 -10.58
N ASN A 451 3.88 15.44 -9.78
CA ASN A 451 3.56 16.78 -9.28
C ASN A 451 4.45 17.16 -8.09
N LYS A 452 5.04 16.18 -7.39
CA LYS A 452 5.94 16.42 -6.26
C LYS A 452 7.22 17.07 -6.72
N GLN A 453 7.72 16.67 -7.89
CA GLN A 453 8.86 17.30 -8.54
C GLN A 453 8.66 18.78 -8.85
N ARG A 454 7.44 19.30 -8.99
CA ARG A 454 7.20 20.72 -9.28
C ARG A 454 6.94 21.57 -8.03
N SER A 455 6.79 20.93 -6.87
CA SER A 455 6.50 21.60 -5.60
C SER A 455 7.79 22.04 -4.90
N PRO A 456 8.07 23.36 -4.77
CA PRO A 456 9.27 23.83 -4.10
C PRO A 456 9.37 23.31 -2.65
N ASN A 457 8.23 23.25 -1.96
CA ASN A 457 8.13 22.77 -0.60
C ASN A 457 8.50 21.28 -0.44
N VAL A 458 8.37 20.48 -1.50
CA VAL A 458 8.74 19.06 -1.47
C VAL A 458 10.22 18.92 -1.78
N ARG A 459 10.74 19.61 -2.80
CA ARG A 459 12.17 19.64 -3.16
C ARG A 459 13.08 20.01 -1.98
N HIS A 460 12.65 20.94 -1.13
CA HIS A 460 13.45 21.33 0.04
C HIS A 460 13.33 20.39 1.23
N LYS A 461 12.25 19.60 1.33
CA LYS A 461 11.96 18.75 2.50
C LYS A 461 12.52 17.34 2.37
N PHE A 462 12.63 16.86 1.14
CA PHE A 462 13.09 15.52 0.85
C PHE A 462 14.19 15.62 -0.18
N SER A 463 15.35 15.09 0.16
CA SER A 463 16.37 14.81 -0.81
C SER A 463 15.82 13.85 -1.85
N SER A 464 15.85 14.29 -3.11
CA SER A 464 15.69 13.38 -4.23
C SER A 464 16.84 12.39 -4.21
N ARG A 465 16.54 11.13 -3.89
CA ARG A 465 17.43 9.99 -4.15
C ARG A 465 16.81 9.12 -5.21
N THR A 466 17.66 8.53 -6.03
CA THR A 466 17.21 7.43 -6.85
C THR A 466 16.79 6.30 -5.91
N ILE A 467 15.71 5.60 -6.25
CA ILE A 467 15.24 4.48 -5.46
C ILE A 467 16.25 3.31 -5.51
N ASP A 468 17.10 3.27 -6.54
CA ASP A 468 18.20 2.31 -6.69
C ASP A 468 19.30 2.52 -5.65
N GLU A 469 19.77 3.77 -5.47
CA GLU A 469 20.74 4.10 -4.41
C GLU A 469 20.15 3.83 -3.02
N PHE A 470 18.87 4.17 -2.82
CA PHE A 470 18.17 3.90 -1.57
C PHE A 470 18.10 2.39 -1.27
N TRP A 471 17.76 1.57 -2.25
CA TRP A 471 17.77 0.11 -2.11
C TRP A 471 19.18 -0.43 -1.82
N ALA A 472 20.21 0.06 -2.52
CA ALA A 472 21.59 -0.33 -2.28
C ALA A 472 22.08 0.06 -0.86
N GLN A 473 21.61 1.19 -0.33
CA GLN A 473 21.85 1.56 1.07
C GLN A 473 21.16 0.60 2.04
N LEU A 474 19.93 0.18 1.77
CA LEU A 474 19.25 -0.86 2.57
C LEU A 474 20.01 -2.19 2.55
N ASN A 475 20.64 -2.55 1.43
CA ASN A 475 21.49 -3.74 1.36
C ASN A 475 22.74 -3.62 2.25
N THR A 476 23.37 -2.43 2.34
CA THR A 476 24.43 -2.17 3.31
C THR A 476 23.96 -2.40 4.75
N ILE A 477 22.76 -1.93 5.09
CA ILE A 477 22.15 -2.17 6.41
C ILE A 477 21.93 -3.68 6.63
N ARG A 478 21.43 -4.41 5.62
CA ARG A 478 21.23 -5.87 5.66
C ARG A 478 22.52 -6.62 5.94
N HIS A 479 23.56 -6.38 5.15
CA HIS A 479 24.87 -7.03 5.33
C HIS A 479 25.43 -6.83 6.73
N ARG A 480 25.18 -5.65 7.30
CA ARG A 480 25.56 -5.37 8.67
C ARG A 480 24.74 -6.13 9.70
N ALA A 481 23.42 -6.19 9.54
CA ALA A 481 22.54 -6.98 10.38
C ALA A 481 22.95 -8.46 10.39
N ILE A 482 23.32 -9.02 9.23
CA ILE A 482 23.83 -10.38 9.10
C ILE A 482 25.12 -10.56 9.91
N ARG A 483 26.11 -9.66 9.79
CA ARG A 483 27.36 -9.76 10.55
C ARG A 483 27.14 -9.72 12.06
N LEU A 484 26.16 -8.94 12.55
CA LEU A 484 25.75 -8.93 13.95
C LEU A 484 25.13 -10.28 14.36
N MET A 485 24.28 -10.86 13.53
CA MET A 485 23.67 -12.19 13.77
C MET A 485 24.71 -13.30 13.84
N GLU A 486 25.75 -13.22 13.02
CA GLU A 486 26.86 -14.17 12.97
C GLU A 486 27.88 -13.96 14.11
N GLY A 487 27.70 -12.94 14.97
CA GLY A 487 28.67 -12.57 16.01
C GLY A 487 30.00 -12.03 15.48
N LYS A 488 30.04 -11.62 14.20
CA LYS A 488 31.22 -10.99 13.58
C LYS A 488 31.31 -9.50 13.88
N GLU A 489 30.23 -8.90 14.38
CA GLU A 489 30.18 -7.55 14.91
C GLU A 489 29.50 -7.55 16.27
N GLU A 490 29.88 -6.62 17.15
CA GLU A 490 29.17 -6.36 18.40
C GLU A 490 28.16 -5.22 18.20
N MET A 491 26.99 -5.36 18.82
CA MET A 491 26.00 -4.29 18.87
C MET A 491 26.55 -3.18 19.78
N LYS A 492 26.91 -2.03 19.21
CA LYS A 492 27.28 -0.87 20.02
C LYS A 492 26.06 -0.46 20.84
N ALA A 493 26.20 -0.41 22.17
CA ALA A 493 25.15 0.09 23.05
C ALA A 493 24.81 1.54 22.66
N GLY A 494 23.57 1.74 22.21
CA GLY A 494 23.06 3.01 21.69
C GLY A 494 22.30 3.85 22.69
#